data_AF-A0A6A6B406-F1
#
_entry.id   AF-A0A6A6B406-F1
#
_cell.length_a   1.000
_cell.length_b   1.000
_cell.length_c   1.000
_cell.angle_alpha   90.00
_cell.angle_beta   90.00
_cell.angle_gamma   90.00
#
_symmetry.space_group_name_H-M   'P 1'
#
loop_
_entity.id
_entity.type
_entity.pdbx_description
1 polymer ?
#
loop_
_entity_poly.entity_id
_entity_poly.type
_entity_poly.pdbx_seq_one_letter_code
_entity_poly.pdbx_strand_id
1 'polypeptide(L)'
;MSGNSNSSYSPSLLPHTTNPWLLRGGDPSLYNAQLLLAATALFQHAAVFGLLFALRNFSAARALDLHFLTVVFASTFIAAPLLFLLDTHIDAPKLFFFLEHEAIEFLIAARVLLPSRLLYLYPGRLIALAWTALSAVSILIAFNPFHHHAADIVAWGAFASDSLLAASGIALMLRWRTHHRHFTPPSHVHGVLRRRVIAAEAFAGAGFALHGFSTVPVAPILTRILYHDLDPAWFAWAWVLVFGSAMGAVALAVPSAAIFFGSVNWCCWHDRKVLPGQAGWWKVESEDGSVGGA
;
A
#
# COMPACT_ATOMS: atom_id res chain seq x y z
N MET A 1 -54.39 34.66 -11.40
CA MET A 1 -53.15 35.16 -10.77
C MET A 1 -52.03 34.21 -11.13
N SER A 2 -51.16 34.65 -12.04
CA SER A 2 -49.95 33.95 -12.47
C SER A 2 -48.92 33.97 -11.35
N GLY A 3 -48.58 32.81 -10.80
CA GLY A 3 -47.37 32.61 -10.02
C GLY A 3 -46.25 32.17 -10.94
N ASN A 4 -45.56 33.14 -11.54
CA ASN A 4 -44.34 32.94 -12.31
C ASN A 4 -43.26 32.39 -11.37
N SER A 5 -43.02 31.07 -11.39
CA SER A 5 -41.77 30.51 -10.88
C SER A 5 -40.74 30.71 -11.99
N ASN A 6 -40.03 31.83 -11.92
CA ASN A 6 -38.76 31.99 -12.61
C ASN A 6 -37.79 30.94 -12.05
N SER A 7 -37.90 29.72 -12.58
CA SER A 7 -36.81 28.77 -12.58
C SER A 7 -35.75 29.39 -13.49
N SER A 8 -34.72 29.94 -12.86
CA SER A 8 -33.52 30.39 -13.54
C SER A 8 -32.97 29.20 -14.34
N TYR A 9 -33.31 29.15 -15.63
CA TYR A 9 -32.71 28.22 -16.58
C TYR A 9 -31.23 28.56 -16.64
N SER A 10 -30.41 27.79 -15.93
CA SER A 10 -29.01 27.66 -16.32
C SER A 10 -29.04 27.04 -17.71
N PRO A 11 -28.46 27.67 -18.75
CA PRO A 11 -28.46 27.08 -20.09
C PRO A 11 -27.77 25.72 -19.99
N SER A 12 -28.51 24.66 -20.29
CA SER A 12 -27.96 23.30 -20.37
C SER A 12 -26.78 23.35 -21.34
N LEU A 13 -25.62 22.91 -20.88
CA LEU A 13 -24.39 22.86 -21.69
C LEU A 13 -24.42 21.71 -22.70
N LEU A 14 -25.49 20.90 -22.68
CA LEU A 14 -25.64 19.72 -23.52
C LEU A 14 -26.42 20.01 -24.81
N PRO A 15 -26.05 19.36 -25.92
CA PRO A 15 -26.83 19.41 -27.14
C PRO A 15 -28.23 18.82 -26.94
N HIS A 16 -29.19 19.28 -27.74
CA HIS A 16 -30.58 18.85 -27.68
C HIS A 16 -30.68 17.31 -27.73
N THR A 17 -31.34 16.71 -26.73
CA THR A 17 -31.38 15.25 -26.55
C THR A 17 -32.81 14.74 -26.39
N THR A 18 -33.06 13.52 -26.88
CA THR A 18 -34.32 12.78 -26.69
C THR A 18 -34.21 11.73 -25.60
N ASN A 19 -33.06 11.62 -24.91
CA ASN A 19 -32.83 10.61 -23.89
C ASN A 19 -33.64 10.91 -22.61
N PRO A 20 -34.57 10.02 -22.20
CA PRO A 20 -35.48 10.27 -21.08
C PRO A 20 -34.80 10.32 -19.71
N TRP A 21 -33.55 9.86 -19.58
CA TRP A 21 -32.76 9.99 -18.35
C TRP A 21 -32.14 11.38 -18.22
N LEU A 22 -31.57 11.90 -19.31
CA LEU A 22 -31.02 13.26 -19.38
C LEU A 22 -32.10 14.32 -19.25
N LEU A 23 -33.28 14.07 -19.83
CA LEU A 23 -34.44 14.97 -19.72
C LEU A 23 -35.01 15.01 -18.29
N ARG A 24 -34.89 13.93 -17.50
CA ARG A 24 -35.35 13.88 -16.11
C ARG A 24 -34.33 14.39 -15.11
N GLY A 25 -33.06 14.08 -15.31
CA GLY A 25 -31.98 14.41 -14.37
C GLY A 25 -31.14 15.63 -14.73
N GLY A 26 -31.31 16.21 -15.93
CA GLY A 26 -30.52 17.33 -16.44
C GLY A 26 -29.03 16.97 -16.65
N ASP A 27 -28.21 17.97 -16.93
CA ASP A 27 -26.75 17.84 -17.09
C ASP A 27 -26.04 16.99 -15.99
N PRO A 28 -26.44 17.05 -14.70
CA PRO A 28 -25.85 16.23 -13.63
C PRO A 28 -26.02 14.71 -13.81
N SER A 29 -27.01 14.25 -14.59
CA SER A 29 -27.22 12.81 -14.82
C SER A 29 -26.12 12.14 -15.67
N LEU A 30 -25.32 12.93 -16.40
CA LEU A 30 -24.08 12.45 -17.03
C LEU A 30 -22.95 12.24 -16.02
N TYR A 31 -22.95 13.01 -14.94
CA TYR A 31 -21.95 12.98 -13.87
C TYR A 31 -22.55 12.33 -12.63
N ASN A 32 -23.03 11.10 -12.77
CA ASN A 32 -23.62 10.35 -11.66
C ASN A 32 -22.58 10.14 -10.54
N ALA A 33 -23.08 9.89 -9.32
CA ALA A 33 -22.22 9.74 -8.14
C ALA A 33 -21.18 8.63 -8.30
N GLN A 34 -21.49 7.56 -9.04
CA GLN A 34 -20.57 6.45 -9.29
C GLN A 34 -19.37 6.87 -10.15
N LEU A 35 -19.61 7.66 -11.21
CA LEU A 35 -18.56 8.18 -12.07
C LEU A 35 -17.65 9.14 -11.29
N LEU A 36 -18.23 9.99 -10.44
CA LEU A 36 -17.45 10.89 -9.59
C LEU A 36 -16.60 10.09 -8.59
N LEU A 37 -17.18 9.09 -7.92
CA LEU A 37 -16.46 8.22 -6.98
C LEU A 37 -15.32 7.46 -7.65
N ALA A 38 -15.56 6.88 -8.83
CA ALA A 38 -14.52 6.21 -9.60
C ALA A 38 -13.41 7.17 -10.02
N ALA A 39 -13.76 8.37 -10.50
CA ALA A 39 -12.77 9.39 -10.86
C ALA A 39 -11.95 9.85 -9.66
N THR A 40 -12.59 10.07 -8.50
CA THR A 40 -11.90 10.42 -7.25
C THR A 40 -10.96 9.31 -6.81
N ALA A 41 -11.39 8.04 -6.84
CA ALA A 41 -10.55 6.90 -6.49
C ALA A 41 -9.31 6.80 -7.40
N LEU A 42 -9.51 6.86 -8.72
CA LEU A 42 -8.42 6.80 -9.69
C LEU A 42 -7.44 7.97 -9.52
N PHE A 43 -7.96 9.17 -9.25
CA PHE A 43 -7.12 10.33 -8.98
C PHE A 43 -6.31 10.17 -7.68
N GLN A 44 -6.94 9.66 -6.61
CA GLN A 44 -6.27 9.36 -5.35
C GLN A 44 -5.13 8.34 -5.55
N HIS A 45 -5.42 7.23 -6.23
CA HIS A 45 -4.42 6.19 -6.52
C HIS A 45 -3.27 6.74 -7.37
N ALA A 46 -3.58 7.56 -8.38
CA ALA A 46 -2.57 8.21 -9.20
C ALA A 46 -1.72 9.20 -8.39
N ALA A 47 -2.31 9.93 -7.44
CA ALA A 47 -1.58 10.82 -6.55
C ALA A 47 -0.65 10.05 -5.61
N VAL A 48 -1.12 8.96 -4.99
CA VAL A 48 -0.32 8.12 -4.09
C VAL A 48 0.84 7.45 -4.83
N PHE A 49 0.58 6.79 -5.97
CA PHE A 49 1.64 6.20 -6.77
C PHE A 49 2.55 7.29 -7.37
N GLY A 50 2.00 8.44 -7.77
CA GLY A 50 2.78 9.60 -8.23
C GLY A 50 3.76 10.09 -7.17
N LEU A 51 3.33 10.21 -5.90
CA LEU A 51 4.19 10.53 -4.76
C LEU A 51 5.24 9.43 -4.52
N LEU A 52 4.84 8.17 -4.65
CA LEU A 52 5.72 7.01 -4.53
C LEU A 52 6.90 7.11 -5.51
N PHE A 53 6.63 7.54 -6.76
CA PHE A 53 7.66 7.77 -7.77
C PHE A 53 8.44 9.08 -7.56
N ALA A 54 7.77 10.18 -7.22
CA ALA A 54 8.39 11.49 -7.07
C ALA A 54 9.49 11.48 -5.99
N LEU A 55 9.21 10.89 -4.81
CA LEU A 55 10.18 10.77 -3.71
C LEU A 55 11.39 9.87 -4.03
N ARG A 56 11.30 9.10 -5.13
CA ARG A 56 12.36 8.21 -5.60
C ARG A 56 12.95 8.64 -6.94
N ASN A 57 12.76 9.90 -7.34
CA ASN A 57 13.25 10.46 -8.60
C ASN A 57 12.80 9.62 -9.81
N PHE A 58 11.54 9.21 -9.83
CA PHE A 58 10.88 8.48 -10.92
C PHE A 58 11.49 7.10 -11.26
N SER A 59 12.29 6.51 -10.36
CA SER A 59 12.90 5.20 -10.60
C SER A 59 12.02 4.06 -10.06
N ALA A 60 11.47 3.24 -10.96
CA ALA A 60 10.68 2.05 -10.62
C ALA A 60 11.45 1.06 -9.72
N ALA A 61 12.76 0.90 -9.92
CA ALA A 61 13.56 0.03 -9.06
C ALA A 61 13.71 0.59 -7.63
N ARG A 62 13.77 1.92 -7.48
CA ARG A 62 13.85 2.59 -6.17
C ARG A 62 12.50 2.67 -5.46
N ALA A 63 11.41 2.71 -6.22
CA ALA A 63 10.04 2.59 -5.71
C ALA A 63 9.81 1.24 -5.01
N LEU A 64 10.51 0.17 -5.43
CA LEU A 64 10.48 -1.15 -4.79
C LEU A 64 11.59 -1.35 -3.74
N ASP A 65 12.23 -0.30 -3.27
CA ASP A 65 13.16 -0.44 -2.15
C ASP A 65 12.40 -0.72 -0.86
N LEU A 66 12.84 -1.75 -0.12
CA LEU A 66 12.14 -2.22 1.06
C LEU A 66 12.05 -1.15 2.15
N HIS A 67 13.12 -0.39 2.41
CA HIS A 67 13.11 0.64 3.44
C HIS A 67 12.13 1.76 3.11
N PHE A 68 12.02 2.12 1.82
CA PHE A 68 11.03 3.08 1.37
C PHE A 68 9.61 2.55 1.51
N LEU A 69 9.35 1.31 1.05
CA LEU A 69 8.05 0.67 1.23
C LEU A 69 7.66 0.55 2.71
N THR A 70 8.61 0.25 3.59
CA THR A 70 8.41 0.25 5.05
C THR A 70 7.98 1.62 5.57
N VAL A 71 8.59 2.71 5.09
CA VAL A 71 8.22 4.08 5.47
C VAL A 71 6.82 4.42 4.95
N VAL A 72 6.51 4.08 3.70
CA VAL A 72 5.18 4.30 3.11
C VAL A 72 4.13 3.51 3.90
N PHE A 73 4.37 2.24 4.18
CA PHE A 73 3.51 1.41 5.03
C PHE A 73 3.30 2.04 6.41
N ALA A 74 4.36 2.42 7.12
CA ALA A 74 4.25 3.07 8.43
C ALA A 74 3.47 4.40 8.36
N SER A 75 3.60 5.16 7.27
CA SER A 75 2.87 6.42 7.08
C SER A 75 1.36 6.23 6.92
N THR A 76 0.92 5.10 6.36
CA THR A 76 -0.51 4.79 6.27
C THR A 76 -1.13 4.64 7.66
N PHE A 77 -0.41 4.12 8.65
CA PHE A 77 -0.91 4.05 10.03
C PHE A 77 -0.98 5.39 10.75
N ILE A 78 -0.26 6.41 10.28
CA ILE A 78 -0.41 7.78 10.76
C ILE A 78 -1.62 8.43 10.10
N ALA A 79 -1.84 8.16 8.80
CA ALA A 79 -2.98 8.66 8.05
C ALA A 79 -4.31 8.03 8.47
N ALA A 80 -4.32 6.76 8.87
CA ALA A 80 -5.53 6.03 9.26
C ALA A 80 -6.26 6.72 10.43
N PRO A 81 -5.64 7.03 11.58
CA PRO A 81 -6.31 7.80 12.64
C PRO A 81 -6.90 9.12 12.16
N LEU A 82 -6.23 9.85 11.26
CA LEU A 82 -6.75 11.11 10.71
C LEU A 82 -8.03 10.89 9.89
N LEU A 83 -8.09 9.79 9.13
CA LEU A 83 -9.25 9.45 8.30
C LEU A 83 -10.40 8.81 9.09
N PHE A 84 -10.11 8.08 10.16
CA PHE A 84 -11.10 7.28 10.90
C PHE A 84 -11.54 7.87 12.25
N LEU A 85 -10.78 8.81 12.84
CA LEU A 85 -11.21 9.49 14.08
C LEU A 85 -12.09 10.73 13.82
N LEU A 86 -11.99 11.33 12.63
CA LEU A 86 -12.75 12.54 12.28
C LEU A 86 -14.13 12.24 11.68
N ASP A 87 -14.39 10.99 11.29
CA ASP A 87 -15.62 10.55 10.67
C ASP A 87 -15.87 9.07 11.01
N THR A 88 -17.08 8.73 11.46
CA THR A 88 -17.45 7.39 11.92
C THR A 88 -18.15 6.54 10.86
N HIS A 89 -18.49 7.10 9.69
CA HIS A 89 -19.15 6.36 8.61
C HIS A 89 -18.16 5.52 7.78
N ILE A 90 -18.49 4.28 7.42
CA ILE A 90 -17.65 3.51 6.48
C ILE A 90 -18.05 3.91 5.05
N ASP A 91 -17.44 4.99 4.57
CA ASP A 91 -17.72 5.55 3.26
C ASP A 91 -16.67 5.16 2.21
N ALA A 92 -16.99 5.38 0.93
CA ALA A 92 -16.13 5.04 -0.20
C ALA A 92 -14.67 5.55 -0.06
N PRO A 93 -14.37 6.77 0.44
CA PRO A 93 -12.99 7.21 0.64
C PRO A 93 -12.17 6.31 1.59
N LYS A 94 -12.81 5.76 2.63
CA LYS A 94 -12.16 4.84 3.58
C LYS A 94 -11.89 3.48 2.94
N LEU A 95 -12.82 3.01 2.12
CA LEU A 95 -12.61 1.78 1.33
C LEU A 95 -11.45 1.95 0.34
N PHE A 96 -11.35 3.11 -0.34
CA PHE A 96 -10.23 3.40 -1.24
C PHE A 96 -8.90 3.52 -0.50
N PHE A 97 -8.89 4.10 0.70
CA PHE A 97 -7.71 4.13 1.55
C PHE A 97 -7.24 2.71 1.94
N PHE A 98 -8.16 1.80 2.30
CA PHE A 98 -7.79 0.41 2.58
C PHE A 98 -7.17 -0.27 1.36
N LEU A 99 -7.76 -0.10 0.17
CA LEU A 99 -7.20 -0.68 -1.04
C LEU A 99 -5.78 -0.17 -1.34
N GLU A 100 -5.48 1.10 -1.06
CA GLU A 100 -4.13 1.64 -1.19
C GLU A 100 -3.16 1.04 -0.17
N HIS A 101 -3.62 0.86 1.07
CA HIS A 101 -2.86 0.17 2.10
C HIS A 101 -2.52 -1.27 1.69
N GLU A 102 -3.52 -2.04 1.24
CA GLU A 102 -3.36 -3.39 0.72
C GLU A 102 -2.37 -3.43 -0.46
N ALA A 103 -2.44 -2.47 -1.39
CA ALA A 103 -1.53 -2.38 -2.52
C ALA A 103 -0.07 -2.21 -2.05
N ILE A 104 0.19 -1.44 -0.99
CA ILE A 104 1.53 -1.29 -0.41
C ILE A 104 2.00 -2.61 0.20
N GLU A 105 1.13 -3.33 0.90
CA GLU A 105 1.44 -4.64 1.47
C GLU A 105 1.76 -5.67 0.38
N PHE A 106 1.00 -5.70 -0.72
CA PHE A 106 1.31 -6.54 -1.87
C PHE A 106 2.65 -6.18 -2.50
N LEU A 107 3.02 -4.90 -2.56
CA LEU A 107 4.34 -4.48 -3.05
C LEU A 107 5.46 -4.91 -2.10
N ILE A 108 5.26 -4.86 -0.78
CA ILE A 108 6.20 -5.42 0.20
C ILE A 108 6.31 -6.93 0.01
N ALA A 109 5.20 -7.64 -0.14
CA ALA A 109 5.20 -9.07 -0.36
C ALA A 109 5.89 -9.47 -1.65
N ALA A 110 5.58 -8.80 -2.76
CA ALA A 110 6.28 -8.96 -4.03
C ALA A 110 7.77 -8.72 -3.84
N ARG A 111 8.13 -7.66 -3.10
CA ARG A 111 9.52 -7.31 -2.84
C ARG A 111 10.27 -8.37 -2.03
N VAL A 112 9.64 -8.98 -1.05
CA VAL A 112 10.32 -9.90 -0.13
C VAL A 112 10.31 -11.33 -0.64
N LEU A 113 9.19 -11.76 -1.24
CA LEU A 113 8.92 -13.16 -1.55
C LEU A 113 9.21 -13.53 -3.02
N LEU A 114 9.15 -12.57 -3.96
CA LEU A 114 9.47 -12.88 -5.36
C LEU A 114 10.99 -13.03 -5.56
N PRO A 115 11.41 -13.82 -6.56
CA PRO A 115 12.82 -13.91 -6.94
C PRO A 115 13.40 -12.53 -7.28
N SER A 116 14.57 -12.23 -6.72
CA SER A 116 15.29 -10.95 -6.94
C SER A 116 15.50 -10.64 -8.43
N ARG A 117 15.75 -11.67 -9.25
CA ARG A 117 15.89 -11.56 -10.70
C ARG A 117 14.64 -10.98 -11.37
N LEU A 118 13.45 -11.37 -10.93
CA LEU A 118 12.19 -10.90 -11.51
C LEU A 118 11.95 -9.42 -11.16
N LEU A 119 12.21 -9.06 -9.89
CA LEU A 119 12.12 -7.68 -9.42
C LEU A 119 13.09 -6.74 -10.15
N TYR A 120 14.28 -7.23 -10.47
CA TYR A 120 15.29 -6.47 -11.21
C TYR A 120 14.94 -6.28 -12.68
N LEU A 121 14.45 -7.33 -13.35
CA LEU A 121 14.14 -7.29 -14.78
C LEU A 121 12.88 -6.48 -15.08
N TYR A 122 11.89 -6.52 -14.18
CA TYR A 122 10.55 -5.99 -14.45
C TYR A 122 9.95 -5.10 -13.34
N PRO A 123 10.71 -4.17 -12.73
CA PRO A 123 10.20 -3.37 -11.61
C PRO A 123 9.00 -2.51 -12.02
N GLY A 124 9.05 -1.88 -13.21
CA GLY A 124 7.96 -1.06 -13.71
C GLY A 124 6.69 -1.86 -14.00
N ARG A 125 6.81 -3.10 -14.48
CA ARG A 125 5.64 -3.95 -14.76
C ARG A 125 4.94 -4.41 -13.49
N LEU A 126 5.70 -4.70 -12.43
CA LEU A 126 5.12 -5.06 -11.13
C LEU A 126 4.32 -3.89 -10.52
N ILE A 127 4.89 -2.69 -10.55
CA ILE A 127 4.20 -1.50 -10.05
C ILE A 127 2.96 -1.22 -10.90
N ALA A 128 3.07 -1.32 -12.23
CA ALA A 128 1.94 -1.13 -13.14
C ALA A 128 0.84 -2.18 -12.91
N LEU A 129 1.20 -3.44 -12.67
CA LEU A 129 0.24 -4.51 -12.34
C LEU A 129 -0.49 -4.20 -11.03
N ALA A 130 0.23 -3.82 -9.97
CA ALA A 130 -0.37 -3.46 -8.69
C ALA A 130 -1.33 -2.28 -8.85
N TRP A 131 -0.93 -1.22 -9.56
CA TRP A 131 -1.76 -0.06 -9.81
C TRP A 131 -3.00 -0.38 -10.67
N THR A 132 -2.84 -1.23 -11.69
CA THR A 132 -3.94 -1.66 -12.56
C THR A 132 -4.96 -2.51 -11.79
N ALA A 133 -4.49 -3.44 -10.96
CA ALA A 133 -5.35 -4.25 -10.10
C ALA A 133 -6.11 -3.37 -9.10
N LEU A 134 -5.42 -2.46 -8.43
CA LEU A 134 -6.01 -1.46 -7.52
C LEU A 134 -7.12 -0.65 -8.22
N SER A 135 -6.81 -0.10 -9.40
CA SER A 135 -7.76 0.68 -10.20
C SER A 135 -8.99 -0.13 -10.62
N ALA A 136 -8.79 -1.39 -11.03
CA ALA A 136 -9.88 -2.28 -11.42
C ALA A 136 -10.81 -2.58 -10.25
N VAL A 137 -10.26 -2.87 -9.05
CA VAL A 137 -11.06 -3.14 -7.85
C VAL A 137 -11.83 -1.89 -7.41
N SER A 138 -11.22 -0.71 -7.45
CA SER A 138 -11.90 0.54 -7.10
C SER A 138 -13.05 0.89 -8.04
N ILE A 139 -12.90 0.61 -9.34
CA ILE A 139 -13.99 0.75 -10.31
C ILE A 139 -15.12 -0.25 -9.97
N LEU A 140 -14.79 -1.51 -9.70
CA LEU A 140 -15.80 -2.51 -9.31
C LEU A 140 -16.58 -2.07 -8.06
N ILE A 141 -15.90 -1.51 -7.05
CA ILE A 141 -16.53 -0.98 -5.85
C ILE A 141 -17.43 0.23 -6.16
N ALA A 142 -16.93 1.20 -6.93
CA ALA A 142 -17.67 2.42 -7.24
C ALA A 142 -18.96 2.17 -8.03
N PHE A 143 -18.99 1.13 -8.87
CA PHE A 143 -20.14 0.74 -9.69
C PHE A 143 -20.99 -0.37 -9.07
N ASN A 144 -20.67 -0.87 -7.87
CA ASN A 144 -21.48 -1.89 -7.22
C ASN A 144 -22.73 -1.25 -6.58
N PRO A 145 -23.95 -1.65 -6.98
CA PRO A 145 -25.19 -1.13 -6.39
C PRO A 145 -25.42 -1.63 -4.96
N PHE A 146 -24.69 -2.65 -4.49
CA PHE A 146 -24.80 -3.22 -3.14
C PHE A 146 -23.52 -2.97 -2.34
N HIS A 147 -23.56 -1.97 -1.44
CA HIS A 147 -22.42 -1.58 -0.60
C HIS A 147 -21.82 -2.72 0.24
N HIS A 148 -22.61 -3.73 0.62
CA HIS A 148 -22.13 -4.87 1.42
C HIS A 148 -21.12 -5.75 0.67
N HIS A 149 -21.32 -5.98 -0.63
CA HIS A 149 -20.39 -6.77 -1.43
C HIS A 149 -19.07 -6.04 -1.71
N ALA A 150 -19.08 -4.70 -1.72
CA ALA A 150 -17.84 -3.93 -1.81
C ALA A 150 -17.00 -4.06 -0.54
N ALA A 151 -17.63 -4.04 0.64
CA ALA A 151 -16.95 -4.24 1.91
C ALA A 151 -16.34 -5.65 2.03
N ASP A 152 -17.03 -6.68 1.50
CA ASP A 152 -16.49 -8.05 1.47
C ASP A 152 -15.22 -8.14 0.60
N ILE A 153 -15.21 -7.50 -0.58
CA ILE A 153 -14.05 -7.50 -1.47
C ILE A 153 -12.83 -6.89 -0.76
N VAL A 154 -13.01 -5.75 -0.10
CA VAL A 154 -11.94 -5.09 0.66
C VAL A 154 -11.51 -5.95 1.85
N ALA A 155 -12.45 -6.53 2.60
CA ALA A 155 -12.12 -7.37 3.75
C ALA A 155 -11.29 -8.61 3.36
N TRP A 156 -11.68 -9.30 2.29
CA TRP A 156 -10.92 -10.47 1.81
C TRP A 156 -9.62 -10.09 1.09
N GLY A 157 -9.57 -8.91 0.48
CA GLY A 157 -8.34 -8.30 -0.04
C GLY A 157 -7.32 -8.08 1.09
N ALA A 158 -7.75 -7.39 2.16
CA ALA A 158 -6.98 -7.18 3.38
C ALA A 158 -6.50 -8.50 4.00
N PHE A 159 -7.37 -9.51 4.12
CA PHE A 159 -6.95 -10.83 4.59
C PHE A 159 -5.78 -11.42 3.79
N ALA A 160 -5.84 -11.31 2.46
CA ALA A 160 -4.80 -11.84 1.57
C ALA A 160 -3.49 -11.02 1.68
N SER A 161 -3.59 -9.69 1.71
CA SER A 161 -2.43 -8.80 1.81
C SER A 161 -1.76 -8.94 3.19
N ASP A 162 -2.54 -8.98 4.27
CA ASP A 162 -2.08 -9.19 5.65
C ASP A 162 -1.33 -10.52 5.80
N SER A 163 -1.88 -11.59 5.22
CA SER A 163 -1.26 -12.92 5.24
C SER A 163 0.11 -12.92 4.53
N LEU A 164 0.18 -12.27 3.37
CA LEU A 164 1.42 -12.14 2.61
C LEU A 164 2.42 -11.23 3.31
N LEU A 165 1.96 -10.18 3.97
CA LEU A 165 2.79 -9.30 4.78
C LEU A 165 3.37 -10.06 5.96
N ALA A 166 2.57 -10.88 6.65
CA ALA A 166 3.04 -11.72 7.75
C ALA A 166 4.11 -12.73 7.30
N ALA A 167 3.87 -13.40 6.16
CA ALA A 167 4.84 -14.30 5.54
C ALA A 167 6.15 -13.58 5.17
N SER A 168 6.03 -12.35 4.64
CA SER A 168 7.18 -11.48 4.34
C SER A 168 7.97 -11.12 5.59
N GLY A 169 7.27 -10.81 6.67
CA GLY A 169 7.87 -10.55 7.98
C GLY A 169 8.71 -11.71 8.48
N ILE A 170 8.15 -12.92 8.43
CA ILE A 170 8.86 -14.16 8.77
C ILE A 170 10.08 -14.35 7.87
N ALA A 171 9.93 -14.17 6.55
CA ALA A 171 11.02 -14.36 5.60
C ALA A 171 12.22 -13.44 5.89
N LEU A 172 11.98 -12.17 6.25
CA LEU A 172 13.03 -11.22 6.62
C LEU A 172 13.71 -11.61 7.94
N MET A 173 12.95 -12.02 8.96
CA MET A 173 13.51 -12.51 10.22
C MET A 173 14.36 -13.77 10.03
N LEU A 174 13.92 -14.71 9.18
CA LEU A 174 14.69 -15.90 8.83
C LEU A 174 15.96 -15.58 8.06
N ARG A 175 15.92 -14.58 7.15
CA ARG A 175 17.10 -14.09 6.42
C ARG A 175 18.16 -13.56 7.40
N TRP A 176 17.76 -12.80 8.41
CA TRP A 176 18.69 -12.34 9.43
C TRP A 176 19.29 -13.51 10.23
N ARG A 177 18.47 -14.45 10.68
CA ARG A 177 18.94 -15.65 11.42
C ARG A 177 19.95 -16.48 10.63
N THR A 178 19.72 -16.67 9.32
CA THR A 178 20.59 -17.47 8.45
C THR A 178 21.90 -16.74 8.16
N HIS A 179 21.85 -15.46 7.80
CA HIS A 179 23.04 -14.63 7.54
C HIS A 179 23.88 -14.38 8.80
N HIS A 180 23.27 -14.27 9.98
CA HIS A 180 24.02 -14.10 11.23
C HIS A 180 24.87 -15.32 11.59
N ARG A 181 24.51 -16.52 11.09
CA ARG A 181 25.22 -17.78 11.36
C ARG A 181 26.36 -18.08 10.41
N HIS A 182 26.35 -17.54 9.19
CA HIS A 182 27.26 -17.99 8.11
C HIS A 182 28.17 -16.88 7.55
N PHE A 183 28.20 -15.69 8.15
CA PHE A 183 28.88 -14.54 7.54
C PHE A 183 30.19 -14.13 8.23
N THR A 184 31.31 -14.43 7.57
CA THR A 184 32.63 -13.84 7.77
C THR A 184 32.84 -12.70 6.75
N PRO A 185 32.76 -11.42 7.17
CA PRO A 185 32.90 -10.30 6.24
C PRO A 185 34.34 -10.15 5.71
N PRO A 186 34.53 -9.82 4.42
CA PRO A 186 35.86 -9.60 3.81
C PRO A 186 36.53 -8.29 4.28
N SER A 187 35.77 -7.33 4.82
CA SER A 187 36.31 -6.14 5.49
C SER A 187 35.42 -5.69 6.66
N HIS A 188 36.03 -5.14 7.71
CA HIS A 188 35.33 -4.76 8.95
C HIS A 188 34.21 -3.72 8.70
N VAL A 189 34.46 -2.72 7.85
CA VAL A 189 33.51 -1.61 7.61
C VAL A 189 32.29 -2.04 6.78
N HIS A 190 32.49 -2.75 5.67
CA HIS A 190 31.37 -3.27 4.85
C HIS A 190 30.56 -4.32 5.61
N GLY A 191 31.22 -5.13 6.44
CA GLY A 191 30.57 -6.12 7.30
C GLY A 191 29.62 -5.48 8.32
N VAL A 192 30.04 -4.41 8.99
CA VAL A 192 29.21 -3.72 9.99
C VAL A 192 27.98 -3.06 9.34
N LEU A 193 28.16 -2.39 8.21
CA LEU A 193 27.05 -1.75 7.50
C LEU A 193 26.02 -2.76 7.01
N ARG A 194 26.47 -3.88 6.41
CA ARG A 194 25.58 -4.93 5.91
C ARG A 194 24.81 -5.60 7.05
N ARG A 195 25.45 -5.82 8.21
CA ARG A 195 24.77 -6.35 9.42
C ARG A 195 23.69 -5.40 9.92
N ARG A 196 23.93 -4.08 9.91
CA ARG A 196 22.93 -3.08 10.30
C ARG A 196 21.73 -3.06 9.37
N VAL A 197 21.95 -3.18 8.05
CA VAL A 197 20.87 -3.25 7.06
C VAL A 197 20.02 -4.50 7.27
N ILE A 198 20.63 -5.68 7.35
CA ILE A 198 19.91 -6.95 7.55
C ILE A 198 19.15 -6.95 8.88
N ALA A 199 19.73 -6.37 9.94
CA ALA A 199 19.03 -6.23 11.22
C ALA A 199 17.82 -5.30 11.08
N ALA A 200 17.97 -4.12 10.45
CA ALA A 200 16.87 -3.18 10.24
C ALA A 200 15.72 -3.79 9.44
N GLU A 201 16.02 -4.60 8.43
CA GLU A 201 15.03 -5.36 7.67
C GLU A 201 14.32 -6.42 8.52
N ALA A 202 15.04 -7.09 9.43
CA ALA A 202 14.43 -8.05 10.34
C ALA A 202 13.54 -7.39 11.40
N PHE A 203 13.92 -6.20 11.89
CA PHE A 203 13.05 -5.39 12.76
C PHE A 203 11.78 -4.99 12.02
N ALA A 204 11.89 -4.43 10.80
CA ALA A 204 10.73 -4.14 9.97
C ALA A 204 9.89 -5.41 9.70
N GLY A 205 10.56 -6.54 9.44
CA GLY A 205 9.91 -7.84 9.26
C GLY A 205 9.15 -8.33 10.49
N ALA A 206 9.67 -8.10 11.70
CA ALA A 206 8.93 -8.38 12.93
C ALA A 206 7.69 -7.49 13.03
N GLY A 207 7.77 -6.23 12.61
CA GLY A 207 6.62 -5.33 12.51
C GLY A 207 5.57 -5.81 11.52
N PHE A 208 5.99 -6.25 10.33
CA PHE A 208 5.13 -6.84 9.30
C PHE A 208 4.42 -8.10 9.78
N ALA A 209 5.14 -8.99 10.47
CA ALA A 209 4.58 -10.20 11.07
C ALA A 209 3.56 -9.85 12.17
N LEU A 210 3.92 -8.93 13.06
CA LEU A 210 3.06 -8.51 14.16
C LEU A 210 1.74 -7.88 13.66
N HIS A 211 1.82 -6.96 12.70
CA HIS A 211 0.62 -6.40 12.04
C HIS A 211 -0.16 -7.49 11.31
N GLY A 212 0.44 -8.16 10.32
CA GLY A 212 -0.28 -9.12 9.48
C GLY A 212 -0.93 -10.26 10.27
N PHE A 213 -0.27 -10.83 11.28
CA PHE A 213 -0.91 -11.89 12.09
C PHE A 213 -2.07 -11.39 12.95
N SER A 214 -2.00 -10.14 13.40
CA SER A 214 -3.06 -9.56 14.21
C SER A 214 -4.28 -9.13 13.38
N THR A 215 -4.10 -8.85 12.10
CA THR A 215 -5.14 -8.35 11.20
C THR A 215 -5.79 -9.45 10.38
N VAL A 216 -5.12 -10.58 10.12
CA VAL A 216 -5.69 -11.78 9.48
C VAL A 216 -7.06 -12.21 10.05
N PRO A 217 -7.31 -12.20 11.37
CA PRO A 217 -8.64 -12.57 11.91
C PRO A 217 -9.76 -11.58 11.60
N VAL A 218 -9.47 -10.35 11.16
CA VAL A 218 -10.47 -9.27 10.98
C VAL A 218 -11.53 -9.65 9.94
N ALA A 219 -11.14 -10.17 8.77
CA ALA A 219 -12.11 -10.54 7.73
C ALA A 219 -13.01 -11.73 8.13
N PRO A 220 -12.48 -12.82 8.75
CA PRO A 220 -13.32 -13.85 9.35
C PRO A 220 -14.28 -13.33 10.42
N ILE A 221 -13.83 -12.43 11.31
CA ILE A 221 -14.66 -11.82 12.35
C ILE A 221 -15.78 -10.99 11.71
N LEU A 222 -15.44 -10.13 10.74
CA LEU A 222 -16.42 -9.32 10.02
C LEU A 222 -17.46 -10.19 9.29
N THR A 223 -17.01 -11.23 8.59
CA THR A 223 -17.89 -12.19 7.90
C THR A 223 -18.84 -12.85 8.90
N ARG A 224 -18.34 -13.24 10.08
CA ARG A 224 -19.15 -13.85 11.15
C ARG A 224 -20.16 -12.88 11.77
N ILE A 225 -19.84 -11.59 11.87
CA ILE A 225 -20.77 -10.58 12.37
C ILE A 225 -21.87 -10.29 11.34
N LEU A 226 -21.52 -10.18 10.06
CA LEU A 226 -22.46 -9.82 9.00
C LEU A 226 -23.39 -10.97 8.61
N TYR A 227 -22.87 -12.20 8.57
CA TYR A 227 -23.58 -13.34 7.99
C TYR A 227 -23.90 -14.45 9.01
N HIS A 228 -23.42 -14.34 10.24
CA HIS A 228 -23.63 -15.34 11.28
C HIS A 228 -23.95 -14.67 12.64
N ASP A 229 -23.64 -15.34 13.73
CA ASP A 229 -24.12 -15.08 15.09
C ASP A 229 -23.03 -14.51 16.03
N LEU A 230 -21.98 -13.88 15.50
CA LEU A 230 -20.91 -13.29 16.32
C LEU A 230 -21.30 -11.90 16.84
N ASP A 231 -21.09 -11.66 18.13
CA ASP A 231 -21.35 -10.36 18.77
C ASP A 231 -20.50 -9.25 18.11
N PRO A 232 -21.12 -8.15 17.63
CA PRO A 232 -20.42 -7.00 17.07
C PRO A 232 -19.32 -6.40 17.96
N ALA A 233 -19.36 -6.62 19.29
CA ALA A 233 -18.28 -6.22 20.20
C ALA A 233 -16.92 -6.82 19.82
N TRP A 234 -16.89 -7.99 19.18
CA TRP A 234 -15.65 -8.59 18.67
C TRP A 234 -14.97 -7.75 17.58
N PHE A 235 -15.73 -6.95 16.83
CA PHE A 235 -15.15 -6.02 15.87
C PHE A 235 -14.32 -4.93 16.56
N ALA A 236 -14.81 -4.40 17.69
CA ALA A 236 -14.08 -3.40 18.46
C ALA A 236 -12.77 -3.98 19.02
N TRP A 237 -12.80 -5.20 19.56
CA TRP A 237 -11.59 -5.88 20.04
C TRP A 237 -10.58 -6.17 18.93
N ALA A 238 -11.06 -6.56 17.74
CA ALA A 238 -10.21 -6.74 16.57
C ALA A 238 -9.52 -5.43 16.17
N TRP A 239 -10.24 -4.30 16.16
CA TRP A 239 -9.65 -2.99 15.86
C TRP A 239 -8.65 -2.52 16.92
N VAL A 240 -8.89 -2.78 18.20
CA VAL A 240 -7.89 -2.50 19.26
C VAL A 240 -6.60 -3.25 18.99
N LEU A 241 -6.70 -4.53 18.59
CA LEU A 241 -5.54 -5.33 18.23
C LEU A 241 -4.83 -4.78 16.97
N VAL A 242 -5.60 -4.39 15.94
CA VAL A 242 -5.06 -3.75 14.73
C VAL A 242 -4.28 -2.49 15.07
N PHE A 243 -4.86 -1.55 15.83
CA PHE A 243 -4.17 -0.31 16.20
C PHE A 243 -2.95 -0.55 17.08
N GLY A 244 -3.05 -1.45 18.06
CA GLY A 244 -1.92 -1.83 18.90
C GLY A 244 -0.77 -2.42 18.08
N SER A 245 -1.10 -3.28 17.13
CA SER A 245 -0.11 -3.89 16.23
C SER A 245 0.52 -2.88 15.27
N ALA A 246 -0.29 -1.97 14.72
CA ALA A 246 0.17 -0.91 13.82
C ALA A 246 1.20 -0.01 14.52
N MET A 247 0.96 0.38 15.77
CA MET A 247 1.92 1.14 16.58
C MET A 247 3.21 0.36 16.81
N GLY A 248 3.11 -0.95 17.07
CA GLY A 248 4.27 -1.84 17.16
C GLY A 248 5.06 -1.89 15.84
N ALA A 249 4.37 -2.01 14.71
CA ALA A 249 4.98 -2.03 13.38
C ALA A 249 5.69 -0.71 13.05
N VAL A 250 5.08 0.44 13.39
CA VAL A 250 5.71 1.77 13.25
C VAL A 250 6.99 1.87 14.09
N ALA A 251 6.95 1.43 15.35
CA ALA A 251 8.13 1.45 16.21
C ALA A 251 9.27 0.57 15.65
N LEU A 252 8.92 -0.59 15.11
CA LEU A 252 9.87 -1.53 14.51
C LEU A 252 10.38 -1.08 13.12
N ALA A 253 9.68 -0.17 12.45
CA ALA A 253 10.08 0.44 11.19
C ALA A 253 11.17 1.52 11.34
N VAL A 254 11.40 2.06 12.56
CA VAL A 254 12.34 3.17 12.81
C VAL A 254 13.75 2.93 12.25
N PRO A 255 14.39 1.76 12.42
CA PRO A 255 15.71 1.50 11.83
C PRO A 255 15.70 1.55 10.30
N SER A 256 14.64 1.05 9.67
CA SER A 256 14.46 1.11 8.21
C SER A 256 14.24 2.54 7.74
N ALA A 257 13.44 3.32 8.47
CA ALA A 257 13.25 4.74 8.18
C ALA A 257 14.57 5.52 8.28
N ALA A 258 15.40 5.25 9.29
CA ALA A 258 16.71 5.89 9.44
C ALA A 258 17.65 5.58 8.25
N ILE A 259 17.64 4.34 7.75
CA ILE A 259 18.39 3.96 6.53
C ILE A 259 17.84 4.69 5.32
N PHE A 260 16.51 4.74 5.16
CA PHE A 260 15.85 5.45 4.07
C PHE A 260 16.24 6.94 4.06
N PHE A 261 15.99 7.67 5.14
CA PHE A 261 16.28 9.11 5.20
C PHE A 261 17.78 9.40 5.13
N GLY A 262 18.64 8.52 5.66
CA GLY A 262 20.09 8.63 5.49
C GLY A 262 20.58 8.44 4.04
N SER A 263 19.73 7.91 3.14
CA SER A 263 20.01 7.73 1.71
C SER A 263 19.38 8.79 0.80
N VAL A 264 18.54 9.67 1.36
CA VAL A 264 17.92 10.77 0.63
C VAL A 264 18.89 11.95 0.64
N ASN A 265 19.37 12.36 -0.54
CA ASN A 265 20.20 13.56 -0.69
C ASN A 265 19.32 14.81 -0.50
N TRP A 266 19.11 15.21 0.74
CA TRP A 266 18.35 16.42 1.04
C TRP A 266 19.30 17.62 1.06
N CYS A 267 19.40 18.30 -0.09
CA CYS A 267 20.11 19.55 -0.38
C CYS A 267 21.55 19.76 0.11
N CYS A 268 22.43 20.08 -0.85
CA CYS A 268 23.72 20.76 -0.73
C CYS A 268 24.83 20.17 0.14
N TRP A 269 24.60 19.15 0.98
CA TRP A 269 25.70 18.48 1.68
C TRP A 269 25.67 16.96 1.55
N HIS A 270 26.78 16.49 0.95
CA HIS A 270 27.28 15.12 0.84
C HIS A 270 26.73 14.26 -0.30
N ASP A 271 27.63 14.01 -1.26
CA ASP A 271 27.69 12.78 -2.06
C ASP A 271 27.85 11.57 -1.13
N ARG A 272 26.77 11.16 -0.44
CA ARG A 272 26.72 9.81 0.10
C ARG A 272 26.28 8.88 -1.01
N LYS A 273 27.16 7.92 -1.33
CA LYS A 273 26.87 6.80 -2.23
C LYS A 273 25.51 6.23 -1.84
N VAL A 274 24.55 6.31 -2.76
CA VAL A 274 23.26 5.62 -2.67
C VAL A 274 23.58 4.17 -2.32
N LEU A 275 23.23 3.75 -1.10
CA LEU A 275 23.37 2.35 -0.72
C LEU A 275 22.62 1.55 -1.78
N PRO A 276 23.23 0.53 -2.39
CA PRO A 276 22.52 -0.29 -3.34
C PRO A 276 21.30 -0.84 -2.60
N GLY A 277 20.10 -0.36 -2.99
CA GLY A 277 18.85 -0.93 -2.54
C GLY A 277 18.88 -2.42 -2.85
N GLN A 278 18.11 -3.24 -2.14
CA GLN A 278 18.18 -4.68 -2.34
C GLN A 278 17.91 -5.12 -3.80
N ALA A 279 17.27 -4.27 -4.62
CA ALA A 279 17.07 -4.51 -6.06
C ALA A 279 18.38 -4.47 -6.87
N GLY A 280 19.45 -3.89 -6.30
CA GLY A 280 20.81 -3.88 -6.84
C GLY A 280 21.72 -4.98 -6.28
N TRP A 281 21.26 -5.83 -5.36
CA TRP A 281 22.10 -6.92 -4.80
C TRP A 281 22.49 -7.96 -5.84
N TRP A 282 21.66 -8.14 -6.88
CA TRP A 282 22.03 -8.99 -8.01
C TRP A 282 23.34 -8.55 -8.69
N LYS A 283 23.62 -7.23 -8.77
CA LYS A 283 24.89 -6.76 -9.34
C LYS A 283 26.08 -7.21 -8.50
N VAL A 284 25.95 -7.15 -7.17
CA VAL A 284 27.00 -7.60 -6.23
C VAL A 284 27.18 -9.11 -6.30
N GLU A 285 26.09 -9.89 -6.35
CA GLU A 285 26.15 -11.35 -6.51
C GLU A 285 26.73 -11.77 -7.87
N SER A 286 26.44 -11.03 -8.94
CA SER A 286 27.01 -11.30 -10.27
C SER A 286 28.48 -10.89 -10.41
N GLU A 287 28.91 -9.84 -9.69
CA GLU A 287 30.30 -9.39 -9.67
C GLU A 287 31.16 -10.31 -8.80
N ASP A 288 30.67 -10.75 -7.63
CA ASP A 288 31.34 -11.73 -6.77
C ASP A 288 31.40 -13.15 -7.37
N GLY A 289 30.57 -13.44 -8.38
CA GLY A 289 30.59 -14.70 -9.15
C GLY A 289 31.57 -14.74 -10.31
N SER A 290 32.34 -13.66 -10.55
CA SER A 290 33.22 -13.52 -11.73
C SER A 290 34.71 -13.79 -11.48
N VAL A 291 35.08 -14.36 -10.32
CA VAL A 291 36.45 -14.81 -10.07
C VAL A 291 36.46 -16.30 -9.73
N GLY A 292 36.64 -17.13 -10.75
CA GLY A 292 37.10 -18.51 -10.56
C GLY A 292 36.62 -19.52 -11.60
N GLY A 293 37.26 -19.56 -12.76
CA GLY A 293 37.26 -20.77 -13.60
C GLY A 293 37.39 -20.48 -15.09
N ALA A 294 38.53 -20.88 -15.64
CA ALA A 294 38.88 -20.91 -17.06
C ALA A 294 37.87 -21.64 -17.95
#